data_AF-A0A3P7N0B4-F1
#
_entry.id   AF-A0A3P7N0B4-F1
#
_cell.length_a   1.000
_cell.length_b   1.000
_cell.length_c   1.000
_cell.angle_alpha   90.00
_cell.angle_beta   90.00
_cell.angle_gamma   90.00
#
_symmetry.space_group_name_H-M   'P 1'
#
loop_
_entity.id
_entity.type
_entity.pdbx_description
1 polymer ?
#
loop_
_entity_poly.entity_id
_entity_poly.type
_entity_poly.pdbx_seq_one_letter_code
_entity_poly.pdbx_strand_id
1 'polypeptide(L)' 'MDYHPPDSYLPEGSTCLFTLRLPQYSSLAVFRERLRYAIFSCRSIDSDDLTMLE' A
#
# COMPACT_ATOMS: atom_id res chain seq x y z
N MET A 1 4.97 -16.91 14.57
CA MET A 1 5.98 -15.96 14.06
C MET A 1 6.05 -16.18 12.58
N ASP A 2 5.13 -15.55 11.85
CA ASP A 2 4.98 -15.69 10.41
C ASP A 2 6.15 -15.01 9.69
N TYR A 3 7.21 -15.79 9.46
CA TYR A 3 8.36 -15.37 8.66
C TYR A 3 7.99 -15.46 7.17
N HIS A 4 7.04 -14.62 6.74
CA HIS A 4 6.88 -14.38 5.31
C HIS A 4 7.93 -13.35 4.88
N PRO A 5 8.67 -13.61 3.79
CA PRO A 5 9.71 -12.69 3.34
C PRO A 5 9.08 -11.34 2.99
N PRO A 6 9.81 -10.21 3.17
CA PRO A 6 9.32 -8.87 2.86
C PRO A 6 8.82 -8.74 1.41
N ASP A 7 9.44 -9.50 0.52
CA ASP A 7 9.06 -9.62 -0.88
C ASP A 7 7.65 -10.18 -1.10
N SER A 8 7.00 -10.81 -0.13
CA SER A 8 5.62 -11.29 -0.27
C SER A 8 4.57 -10.21 -0.05
N TYR A 9 4.92 -9.10 0.58
CA TYR A 9 3.98 -8.03 0.91
C TYR A 9 3.87 -6.98 -0.21
N LEU A 10 2.79 -6.21 -0.17
CA LEU A 10 2.57 -5.04 -1.02
C LEU A 10 2.88 -3.76 -0.22
N PRO A 11 3.26 -2.65 -0.88
CA PRO A 11 3.36 -1.37 -0.19
C PRO A 11 1.97 -0.87 0.26
N GLU A 12 1.93 -0.19 1.40
CA GLU A 12 0.69 0.38 1.97
C GLU A 12 0.73 1.91 1.90
N GLY A 13 -0.26 2.51 1.25
CA GLY A 13 -0.46 3.96 1.22
C GLY A 13 -1.54 4.40 2.21
N SER A 14 -1.27 5.48 2.95
CA SER A 14 -2.27 6.19 3.75
C SER A 14 -2.43 7.60 3.20
N THR A 15 -3.62 7.92 2.69
CA THR A 15 -3.93 9.22 2.07
C THR A 15 -4.00 10.34 3.12
N CYS A 16 -4.69 10.12 4.24
CA CYS A 16 -4.84 11.11 5.31
C CYS A 16 -3.51 11.56 5.92
N LEU A 17 -2.52 10.65 5.94
CA LEU A 17 -1.20 10.88 6.52
C LEU A 17 -0.12 11.14 5.47
N PHE A 18 -0.48 11.19 4.19
CA PHE A 18 0.44 11.30 3.05
C PHE A 18 1.67 10.37 3.17
N THR A 19 1.46 9.16 3.69
CA THR A 19 2.53 8.23 4.06
C THR A 19 2.47 6.98 3.18
N LEU A 20 3.63 6.53 2.73
CA LEU A 20 3.81 5.26 2.02
C LEU A 20 4.74 4.35 2.82
N ARG A 21 4.20 3.22 3.32
CA ARG A 21 4.98 2.20 4.01
C ARG A 21 5.47 1.16 3.01
N LEU A 22 6.79 0.97 2.99
CA LEU A 22 7.47 0.07 2.08
C LEU A 22 8.11 -1.09 2.85
N PRO A 23 7.79 -2.35 2.49
CA PRO A 23 8.59 -3.50 2.89
C PRO A 23 10.05 -3.35 2.45
N GLN A 24 10.98 -3.96 3.20
CA GLN A 24 12.39 -4.01 2.83
C GLN A 24 12.61 -5.05 1.72
N TYR A 25 12.26 -4.70 0.49
CA TYR A 25 12.39 -5.59 -0.66
C TYR A 25 13.85 -5.99 -0.91
N SER A 26 14.05 -7.21 -1.38
CA SER A 26 15.36 -7.76 -1.71
C SER A 26 16.05 -7.04 -2.87
N SER A 27 15.29 -6.41 -3.78
CA SER A 27 15.82 -5.70 -4.93
C SER A 27 14.88 -4.61 -5.48
N LEU A 28 15.46 -3.70 -6.27
CA LEU A 28 14.71 -2.66 -6.99
C LEU A 28 13.70 -3.25 -7.99
N ALA A 29 14.02 -4.40 -8.60
CA ALA A 29 13.15 -5.08 -9.54
C ALA A 29 11.84 -5.54 -8.87
N VAL A 30 11.95 -6.17 -7.70
CA VAL A 30 10.80 -6.61 -6.89
C VAL A 30 9.99 -5.42 -6.42
N PHE A 31 10.65 -4.38 -5.88
CA PHE A 31 9.98 -3.14 -5.48
C PHE A 31 9.13 -2.54 -6.62
N ARG A 32 9.72 -2.42 -7.82
CA ARG A 32 9.04 -1.84 -9.00
C ARG A 32 7.80 -2.64 -9.39
N GLU A 33 7.89 -3.97 -9.37
CA GLU A 33 6.78 -4.85 -9.69
C GLU A 33 5.64 -4.71 -8.67
N ARG A 34 5.96 -4.80 -7.37
CA ARG A 34 4.97 -4.70 -6.28
C ARG A 34 4.32 -3.33 -6.21
N LEU A 35 5.09 -2.26 -6.38
CA LEU A 35 4.56 -0.91 -6.39
C LEU A 35 3.62 -0.68 -7.58
N ARG A 36 3.99 -1.11 -8.78
CA ARG A 36 3.09 -1.02 -9.95
C ARG A 36 1.82 -1.80 -9.71
N TYR A 37 1.94 -3.04 -9.24
CA TYR A 37 0.77 -3.86 -8.92
C TYR A 37 -0.14 -3.14 -7.93
N ALA A 38 0.39 -2.60 -6.84
CA ALA A 38 -0.39 -1.89 -5.82
C ALA A 38 -1.08 -0.64 -6.39
N ILE A 39 -0.38 0.18 -7.19
CA ILE A 39 -0.97 1.39 -7.81
C ILE A 39 -2.14 1.04 -8.72
N PHE A 40 -1.97 0.04 -9.60
CA PHE A 40 -2.99 -0.31 -10.58
C PHE A 40 -4.12 -1.20 -10.03
N SER A 41 -3.85 -1.93 -8.95
CA SER A 41 -4.84 -2.80 -8.30
C SER A 41 -5.59 -2.11 -7.16
N CYS A 42 -5.08 -1.00 -6.63
CA CYS A 42 -5.78 -0.22 -5.62
C CYS A 42 -7.07 0.34 -6.21
N ARG A 43 -8.19 -0.27 -5.82
CA ARG A 43 -9.51 0.35 -5.90
C ARG A 43 -9.65 1.29 -4.70
N SER A 44 -9.08 2.48 -4.79
CA SER A 44 -9.51 3.55 -3.89
C SER A 44 -10.92 3.96 -4.29
N ILE A 45 -11.94 3.40 -3.62
CA ILE A 45 -13.24 4.05 -3.54
C ILE A 45 -13.11 5.05 -2.40
N ASP A 46 -12.97 6.30 -2.81
CA ASP A 46 -13.09 7.45 -1.93
C ASP A 46 -14.56 7.55 -1.53
N SER A 47 -14.91 6.96 -0.40
CA SER A 47 -16.06 7.39 0.37
C SER A 47 -15.45 8.13 1.54
N ASP A 48 -15.08 9.39 1.31
CA ASP A 48 -15.18 10.37 2.39
C ASP A 48 -16.62 10.28 2.89
N ASP A 49 -16.87 9.39 3.85
CA ASP A 49 -17.97 9.50 4.79
C ASP A 49 -17.62 10.71 5.65
N LEU A 50 -17.73 11.90 5.04
CA LEU A 50 -18.20 13.06 5.74
C LEU A 50 -19.63 12.70 6.15
N THR A 51 -19.79 11.80 7.15
CA THR A 51 -20.94 11.86 8.03
C THR A 51 -20.85 13.25 8.63
N MET A 52 -21.50 14.18 7.93
CA MET A 52 -22.32 15.22 8.51
C MET A 52 -23.15 14.56 9.60
N LEU A 53 -22.55 14.35 10.77
CA LEU A 53 -23.32 14.29 12.01
C LEU A 53 -23.38 15.73 12.51
N GLU A 54 -24.62 16.18 12.56
CA GLU A 54 -25.12 17.46 13.04
C GLU A 54 -24.52 17.91 14.37
#